data_AF-A0A4S0N2E4-F1
#
_entry.id   AF-A0A4S0N2E4-F1
#
_cell.length_a   1.000
_cell.length_b   1.000
_cell.length_c   1.000
_cell.angle_alpha   90.00
_cell.angle_beta   90.00
_cell.angle_gamma   90.00
#
_symmetry.space_group_name_H-M   'P 1'
#
loop_
_entity.id
_entity.type
_entity.pdbx_description
1 polymer ?
#
loop_
_entity_poly.entity_id
_entity_poly.type
_entity_poly.pdbx_seq_one_letter_code
_entity_poly.pdbx_strand_id
1 'polypeptide(L)' 'MLNVDVAVVFAVDFSSSIDPKIADLQREGHAAALTSPEIIRAISQNYLGCIGVTYFEWS' A
#
# COMPACT_ATOMS: atom_id res chain seq x y z
N MET A 1 17.20 -7.92 10.39
CA MET A 1 15.80 -7.76 9.97
C MET A 1 15.37 -6.38 10.45
N LEU A 2 14.80 -5.53 9.60
CA LEU A 2 14.20 -4.28 10.09
C LEU A 2 12.95 -4.66 10.89
N ASN A 3 12.88 -4.22 12.15
CA ASN A 3 11.67 -4.40 12.93
C ASN A 3 10.64 -3.36 12.45
N VAL A 4 9.42 -3.81 12.23
CA VAL A 4 8.28 -2.98 11.83
C VAL A 4 7.11 -3.32 12.73
N ASP A 5 6.23 -2.35 12.97
CA ASP A 5 5.03 -2.58 13.78
C ASP A 5 4.00 -3.41 13.00
N VAL A 6 3.91 -3.18 11.68
CA VAL A 6 2.99 -3.85 10.76
C VAL A 6 3.67 -4.07 9.41
N ALA A 7 3.41 -5.22 8.78
CA ALA A 7 3.74 -5.48 7.38
C ALA A 7 2.45 -5.43 6.54
N VAL A 8 2.42 -4.52 5.57
CA VAL A 8 1.30 -4.34 4.64
C VAL A 8 1.69 -4.88 3.27
N VAL A 9 0.83 -5.71 2.70
CA VAL A 9 1.04 -6.33 1.38
C VAL A 9 -0.12 -5.97 0.46
N PHE A 10 0.20 -5.27 -0.63
CA PHE A 10 -0.71 -5.04 -1.75
C PHE A 10 -0.47 -6.10 -2.80
N ALA A 11 -1.41 -7.04 -2.88
CA ALA A 11 -1.45 -8.10 -3.87
C ALA A 11 -2.51 -7.72 -4.91
N VAL A 12 -2.07 -7.23 -6.08
CA VAL A 12 -2.95 -6.63 -7.09
C VAL A 12 -3.06 -7.50 -8.34
N ASP A 13 -4.29 -7.81 -8.74
CA ASP A 13 -4.59 -8.43 -10.04
C ASP A 13 -4.52 -7.37 -11.15
N PHE A 14 -3.69 -7.61 -12.16
CA PHE A 14 -3.55 -6.84 -13.39
C PHE A 14 -3.79 -7.76 -14.60
N SER A 15 -4.74 -8.69 -14.50
CA SER A 15 -5.17 -9.52 -15.63
C SER A 15 -5.70 -8.67 -16.79
N SER A 16 -5.56 -9.17 -18.02
CA SER A 16 -5.91 -8.45 -19.25
C SER A 16 -7.37 -8.02 -19.38
N SER A 17 -8.26 -8.50 -18.51
CA SER A 17 -9.66 -8.08 -18.42
C SER A 17 -9.87 -6.76 -17.69
N ILE A 18 -8.85 -6.24 -17.00
CA ILE A 18 -8.94 -4.96 -16.27
C ILE A 18 -8.60 -3.82 -17.23
N ASP A 19 -9.46 -2.81 -17.28
CA ASP A 19 -9.17 -1.57 -18.01
C ASP A 19 -7.91 -0.91 -17.41
N PRO A 20 -6.88 -0.60 -18.22
CA PRO A 20 -5.64 0.02 -17.74
C PRO A 20 -5.87 1.25 -16.86
N LYS A 21 -6.89 2.08 -17.15
CA LYS A 21 -7.22 3.26 -16.35
C LYS A 21 -7.72 2.89 -14.96
N ILE A 22 -8.46 1.80 -14.84
CA ILE A 22 -8.94 1.31 -13.55
C ILE A 22 -7.78 0.76 -12.73
N ALA A 23 -6.85 0.07 -13.37
CA ALA A 23 -5.67 -0.43 -12.68
C ALA A 23 -4.73 0.70 -12.20
N ASP A 24 -4.55 1.74 -13.02
CA ASP A 24 -3.81 2.94 -12.61
C ASP A 24 -4.52 3.66 -11.45
N LEU A 25 -5.84 3.78 -11.50
CA LEU A 25 -6.65 4.34 -10.40
C LEU A 25 -6.47 3.56 -9.08
N GLN A 26 -6.38 2.23 -9.14
CA GLN A 26 -6.11 1.41 -7.96
C GLN A 26 -4.71 1.70 -7.40
N ARG A 27 -3.69 1.78 -8.26
CA ARG A 27 -2.32 2.09 -7.87
C ARG A 27 -2.22 3.47 -7.21
N GLU A 28 -2.85 4.47 -7.79
CA GLU A 28 -2.95 5.81 -7.21
C GLU A 28 -3.69 5.80 -5.87
N GLY A 29 -4.78 5.03 -5.76
CA GLY A 29 -5.53 4.86 -4.51
C GLY A 29 -4.69 4.27 -3.38
N HIS A 30 -3.86 3.26 -3.67
CA HIS A 30 -2.93 2.70 -2.69
C HIS A 30 -1.90 3.73 -2.22
N ALA A 31 -1.32 4.50 -3.15
CA ALA A 31 -0.37 5.56 -2.82
C ALA A 31 -1.02 6.69 -2.00
N ALA A 32 -2.23 7.10 -2.36
CA ALA A 32 -3.00 8.11 -1.64
C ALA A 32 -3.33 7.66 -0.21
N ALA A 33 -3.70 6.38 -0.02
CA ALA A 33 -3.96 5.84 1.32
C ALA A 33 -2.70 5.88 2.20
N LEU A 34 -1.57 5.39 1.69
CA LEU A 34 -0.29 5.35 2.42
C LEU A 34 0.25 6.74 2.79
N THR A 35 -0.04 7.75 1.96
CA THR A 35 0.43 9.13 2.16
C THR A 35 -0.61 10.02 2.85
N SER A 36 -1.78 9.49 3.18
CA SER A 36 -2.82 10.27 3.83
C SER A 36 -2.40 10.71 5.24
N PRO A 37 -2.73 11.94 5.66
CA PRO A 37 -2.38 12.43 7.00
C PRO A 37 -2.90 11.55 8.14
N GLU A 38 -4.07 10.93 7.95
CA GLU A 38 -4.67 10.02 8.91
C GLU A 38 -3.83 8.74 9.09
N ILE A 39 -3.42 8.11 7.99
CA ILE A 39 -2.59 6.90 8.04
C ILE A 39 -1.20 7.20 8.57
N ILE A 40 -0.57 8.29 8.13
CA ILE A 40 0.74 8.72 8.65
C ILE A 40 0.65 8.95 10.16
N ARG A 41 -0.41 9.63 10.63
CA ARG A 41 -0.63 9.85 12.05
C ARG A 41 -0.77 8.52 12.80
N ALA A 42 -1.59 7.60 12.30
CA ALA A 42 -1.79 6.28 12.91
C ALA A 42 -0.49 5.47 13.00
N ILE A 43 0.34 5.48 11.94
CA ILE A 43 1.65 4.82 11.93
C ILE A 43 2.56 5.46 12.99
N SER A 44 2.69 6.79 12.98
CA SER A 44 3.61 7.54 13.86
C SER A 44 3.33 7.40 15.35
N GLN A 45 2.10 6.99 15.72
CA GLN A 45 1.67 6.81 17.11
C GLN A 45 1.94 5.40 17.65
N ASN A 46 2.44 4.48 16.82
CA ASN A 46 2.76 3.12 17.22
C ASN A 46 4.17 3.02 17.84
N TYR A 47 4.56 1.85 18.34
CA TYR A 47 5.78 1.67 19.12
C TYR A 47 7.07 2.01 18.35
N LEU A 48 7.24 1.51 17.12
CA LEU A 48 8.38 1.85 16.27
C LEU A 48 8.09 3.04 15.35
N GLY A 49 6.81 3.28 15.04
CA GLY A 49 6.41 4.30 14.07
C GLY A 49 6.77 3.92 12.64
N CYS A 50 6.93 2.62 12.36
CA CYS A 50 7.46 2.12 11.09
C CYS A 50 6.65 0.93 10.59
N ILE A 51 6.25 0.98 9.32
CA ILE A 51 5.61 -0.15 8.63
C ILE A 51 6.48 -0.65 7.50
N GLY A 52 6.39 -1.95 7.21
CA GLY A 52 6.89 -2.53 5.98
C GLY A 52 5.79 -2.51 4.93
N VAL A 53 6.13 -2.14 3.69
CA VAL A 53 5.19 -2.14 2.56
C VAL A 53 5.77 -3.01 1.45
N THR A 54 4.95 -3.91 0.91
CA THR A 54 5.25 -4.65 -0.31
C THR A 54 4.10 -4.50 -1.29
N TYR A 55 4.41 -4.23 -2.55
CA TYR A 55 3.45 -4.18 -3.64
C TYR A 55 3.90 -5.17 -4.72
N PHE A 56 2.98 -6.01 -5.19
CA PHE A 56 3.22 -6.83 -6.36
C PHE A 56 1.94 -6.97 -7.18
N GLU A 57 2.12 -7.10 -8.48
CA GLU A 57 1.06 -7.28 -9.46
C GLU A 57 1.27 -8.58 -10.24
N TRP A 58 0.17 -9.23 -10.64
CA TRP A 58 0.20 -10.42 -11.51
C TRP A 58 -0.80 -10.30 -12.66
N SER A 59 -0.57 -11.07 -13.72
CA SER A 59 -1.44 -11.19 -14.90
C SER A 59 -1.48 -12.65 -15.34
#